data_AF-A0A843JIW3-F1
#
_entry.id   AF-A0A843JIW3-F1
#
_cell.length_a   1.000
_cell.length_b   1.000
_cell.length_c   1.000
_cell.angle_alpha   90.00
_cell.angle_beta   90.00
_cell.angle_gamma   90.00
#
_symmetry.space_group_name_H-M   'P 1'
#
loop_
_entity.id
_entity.type
_entity.pdbx_description
1 polymer ?
#
loop_
_entity_poly.entity_id
_entity_poly.type
_entity_poly.pdbx_seq_one_letter_code
_entity_poly.pdbx_strand_id
1 'polypeptide(L)'
;MSDMIKSVGIGCAVALLGGIVAIACMAMTFELTGNAMAMISFYLLIAALFFASAGAYTKNSQWDTKVTLLIAFLNLAVIILAALYGSISTNIALVLGVFGLLMVIIPSFPSVKVWLDSKD
;
A
#
# COMPACT_ATOMS: atom_id res chain seq x y z
N MET A 1 -7.08 -4.14 24.67
CA MET A 1 -6.49 -2.89 24.13
C MET A 1 -5.07 -3.11 23.58
N SER A 2 -4.20 -3.89 24.25
CA SER A 2 -2.85 -4.21 23.75
C SER A 2 -2.84 -4.93 22.39
N ASP A 3 -3.67 -5.95 22.19
CA ASP A 3 -3.65 -6.73 20.94
C ASP A 3 -4.19 -5.97 19.74
N MET A 4 -5.16 -5.07 19.97
CA MET A 4 -5.65 -4.13 18.96
C MET A 4 -4.54 -3.16 18.50
N ILE A 5 -3.76 -2.62 19.44
CA ILE A 5 -2.62 -1.74 19.13
C ILE A 5 -1.56 -2.49 18.32
N LYS A 6 -1.30 -3.77 18.63
CA LYS A 6 -0.39 -4.62 17.85
C LYS A 6 -0.90 -4.81 16.42
N SER A 7 -2.17 -5.16 16.23
CA SER A 7 -2.75 -5.37 14.89
C SER A 7 -2.72 -4.11 14.02
N VAL A 8 -3.02 -2.94 14.59
CA VAL A 8 -2.94 -1.65 13.90
C VAL A 8 -1.48 -1.30 13.56
N GLY A 9 -0.56 -1.57 14.48
CA GLY A 9 0.89 -1.40 14.25
C GLY A 9 1.41 -2.28 13.12
N ILE A 10 0.93 -3.52 13.01
CA ILE A 10 1.25 -4.42 11.89
C ILE A 10 0.72 -3.85 10.57
N GLY A 11 -0.51 -3.35 10.54
CA GLY A 11 -1.08 -2.67 9.36
C GLY A 11 -0.23 -1.50 8.89
N CYS A 12 0.18 -0.64 9.83
CA CYS A 12 1.07 0.48 9.55
C CYS A 12 2.43 0.02 9.02
N ALA A 13 3.06 -0.98 9.66
CA ALA A 13 4.36 -1.48 9.26
C ALA A 13 4.34 -2.12 7.87
N VAL A 14 3.33 -2.94 7.56
CA VAL A 14 3.13 -3.56 6.24
C VAL A 14 3.00 -2.48 5.16
N ALA A 15 2.23 -1.44 5.44
CA ALA A 15 2.02 -0.32 4.53
C ALA A 15 3.32 0.48 4.27
N LEU A 16 4.06 0.78 5.33
CA LEU A 16 5.36 1.47 5.24
C LEU A 16 6.39 0.64 4.46
N LEU A 17 6.49 -0.65 4.76
CA LEU A 17 7.41 -1.55 4.05
C LEU A 17 7.05 -1.67 2.57
N GLY A 18 5.76 -1.80 2.22
CA GLY A 18 5.31 -1.80 0.83
C GLY A 18 5.72 -0.53 0.08
N GLY A 19 5.59 0.64 0.71
CA GLY A 19 6.00 1.92 0.13
C GLY A 19 7.52 2.04 -0.05
N ILE A 20 8.29 1.63 0.95
CA ILE A 20 9.76 1.63 0.88
C ILE A 20 10.26 0.69 -0.21
N VAL A 21 9.69 -0.53 -0.30
CA VAL A 21 10.05 -1.49 -1.35
C VAL A 21 9.72 -0.92 -2.73
N ALA A 22 8.56 -0.27 -2.91
CA ALA A 22 8.21 0.36 -4.17
C ALA A 22 9.22 1.46 -4.60
N ILE A 23 9.66 2.30 -3.66
CA ILE A 23 10.69 3.32 -3.92
C ILE A 23 12.06 2.68 -4.22
N ALA A 24 12.46 1.65 -3.48
CA ALA A 24 13.72 0.96 -3.72
C ALA A 24 13.74 0.30 -5.11
N CYS A 25 12.64 -0.36 -5.50
CA CYS A 25 12.47 -0.92 -6.84
C CYS A 25 12.58 0.16 -7.92
N MET A 26 11.90 1.30 -7.73
CA MET A 26 11.99 2.44 -8.65
C MET A 26 13.43 2.90 -8.87
N ALA A 27 14.21 3.03 -7.79
CA ALA A 27 15.60 3.46 -7.85
C ALA A 27 16.49 2.44 -8.58
N MET A 28 16.22 1.14 -8.41
CA MET A 28 16.97 0.06 -9.06
C MET A 28 16.61 -0.11 -10.54
N THR A 29 15.37 0.20 -10.93
CA THR A 29 14.90 0.09 -12.33
C THR A 29 15.00 1.40 -13.11
N PHE A 30 15.70 2.40 -12.58
CA PHE A 30 15.89 3.67 -13.27
C PHE A 30 16.85 3.50 -14.45
N GLU A 31 16.29 3.39 -15.65
CA GLU A 31 17.03 3.46 -16.91
C GLU A 31 16.52 4.65 -17.72
N LEU A 32 17.41 5.46 -18.30
CA LEU A 32 17.03 6.54 -19.23
C LEU A 32 16.60 5.94 -20.59
N THR A 33 15.44 5.30 -20.61
CA THR A 33 14.75 4.86 -21.84
C THR A 33 13.48 5.69 -22.05
N GLY A 34 12.94 5.71 -23.28
CA GLY A 34 11.79 6.55 -23.64
C GLY A 34 10.52 6.32 -22.79
N ASN A 35 10.41 5.16 -22.13
CA ASN A 35 9.30 4.82 -21.23
C ASN A 35 9.60 5.02 -19.74
N ALA A 36 10.77 5.56 -19.38
CA ALA A 36 11.21 5.72 -17.99
C ALA A 36 10.22 6.53 -17.15
N MET A 37 9.65 7.60 -17.71
CA MET A 37 8.68 8.43 -16.99
C MET A 37 7.41 7.67 -16.59
N ALA A 38 6.89 6.81 -17.47
CA ALA A 38 5.71 6.01 -17.16
C ALA A 38 6.01 5.00 -16.05
N MET A 39 7.14 4.28 -16.13
CA MET A 39 7.54 3.31 -15.12
C MET A 39 7.74 3.96 -13.73
N ILE A 40 8.45 5.08 -13.68
CA ILE A 40 8.68 5.86 -12.45
C ILE A 40 7.34 6.32 -11.86
N SER A 41 6.41 6.80 -12.70
CA SER A 41 5.10 7.28 -12.24
C SER A 41 4.27 6.18 -11.59
N PHE A 42 4.32 4.94 -12.09
CA PHE A 42 3.64 3.80 -11.48
C PHE A 42 4.23 3.43 -10.13
N TYR A 43 5.56 3.33 -10.01
CA TYR A 43 6.19 3.06 -8.72
C TYR A 43 5.91 4.15 -7.70
N LEU A 44 5.96 5.42 -8.12
CA LEU A 44 5.67 6.55 -7.24
C LEU A 44 4.21 6.54 -6.78
N LEU A 45 3.27 6.24 -7.68
CA LEU A 45 1.85 6.11 -7.35
C LEU A 45 1.61 4.95 -6.37
N ILE A 46 2.20 3.79 -6.61
CA ILE A 46 2.11 2.62 -5.71
C ILE A 46 2.69 2.97 -4.33
N ALA A 47 3.87 3.60 -4.30
CA ALA A 47 4.49 4.04 -3.05
C ALA A 47 3.61 5.05 -2.30
N ALA A 48 3.03 6.02 -3.01
CA ALA A 48 2.13 7.01 -2.43
C ALA A 48 0.87 6.35 -1.83
N LEU A 49 0.28 5.36 -2.52
CA LEU A 49 -0.89 4.64 -2.01
C LEU A 49 -0.55 3.78 -0.80
N PHE A 50 0.63 3.15 -0.77
CA PHE A 50 1.14 2.44 0.41
C PHE A 50 1.33 3.39 1.61
N PHE A 51 2.00 4.53 1.41
CA PHE A 51 2.21 5.50 2.49
C PHE A 51 0.91 6.17 2.94
N ALA A 52 0.00 6.47 2.03
CA ALA A 52 -1.33 6.98 2.36
C ALA A 52 -2.10 5.98 3.23
N SER A 53 -2.03 4.70 2.86
CA SER A 53 -2.66 3.64 3.65
C SER A 53 -1.94 3.40 5.00
N ALA A 54 -0.64 3.67 5.12
CA ALA A 54 0.05 3.71 6.41
C ALA A 54 -0.49 4.83 7.31
N GLY A 55 -0.75 5.99 6.71
CA GLY A 55 -1.37 7.14 7.36
C GLY A 55 -2.72 6.80 8.00
N ALA A 56 -3.51 5.92 7.36
CA ALA A 56 -4.79 5.45 7.88
C ALA A 56 -4.69 4.84 9.29
N TYR A 57 -3.59 4.15 9.60
CA TYR A 57 -3.32 3.49 10.88
C TYR A 57 -2.68 4.40 11.94
N THR A 58 -2.55 5.71 11.68
CA THR A 58 -2.04 6.67 12.66
C THR A 58 -3.16 7.24 13.54
N LYS A 59 -2.85 7.63 14.78
CA LYS A 59 -3.86 8.18 15.73
C LYS A 59 -4.61 9.39 15.16
N ASN A 60 -4.00 10.16 14.27
CA ASN A 60 -4.57 11.38 13.70
C ASN A 60 -5.26 11.16 12.35
N SER A 61 -5.36 9.91 11.87
CA SER A 61 -6.04 9.64 10.60
C SER A 61 -7.54 9.89 10.73
N GLN A 62 -8.11 10.56 9.73
CA GLN A 62 -9.54 10.83 9.57
C GLN A 62 -10.25 9.77 8.70
N TRP A 63 -9.60 8.62 8.47
CA TRP A 63 -10.08 7.62 7.53
C TRP A 63 -10.78 6.48 8.23
N ASP A 64 -12.05 6.28 7.86
CA ASP A 64 -12.83 5.12 8.26
C ASP A 64 -12.33 3.84 7.57
N THR A 65 -12.83 2.70 8.03
CA THR A 65 -12.55 1.38 7.43
C THR A 65 -12.84 1.35 5.93
N LYS A 66 -13.93 1.99 5.49
CA LYS A 66 -14.35 2.01 4.08
C LYS A 66 -13.32 2.72 3.19
N VAL A 67 -12.81 3.86 3.63
CA VAL A 67 -11.80 4.64 2.90
C VAL A 67 -10.49 3.87 2.87
N THR A 68 -10.09 3.30 4.00
CA THR A 68 -8.86 2.48 4.10
C THR A 68 -8.91 1.29 3.14
N LEU A 69 -10.04 0.57 3.07
CA LEU A 69 -10.23 -0.53 2.14
C LEU A 69 -10.23 -0.05 0.67
N LEU A 70 -10.89 1.06 0.36
CA LEU A 70 -10.91 1.62 -1.00
C LEU A 70 -9.50 1.90 -1.50
N ILE A 71 -8.65 2.54 -0.69
CA ILE A 71 -7.27 2.86 -1.06
C ILE A 71 -6.43 1.59 -1.18
N ALA A 72 -6.64 0.59 -0.32
CA ALA A 72 -5.96 -0.70 -0.44
C ALA A 72 -6.32 -1.44 -1.75
N PHE A 73 -7.60 -1.45 -2.13
CA PHE A 73 -8.06 -2.01 -3.41
C PHE A 73 -7.52 -1.23 -4.61
N LEU A 74 -7.52 0.11 -4.52
CA LEU A 74 -6.95 0.96 -5.56
C LEU A 74 -5.47 0.67 -5.76
N ASN A 75 -4.71 0.50 -4.67
CA ASN A 75 -3.29 0.15 -4.74
C ASN A 75 -3.07 -1.18 -5.46
N LEU A 76 -3.85 -2.22 -5.10
CA LEU A 76 -3.82 -3.51 -5.81
C LEU A 76 -4.16 -3.37 -7.29
N ALA A 77 -5.18 -2.59 -7.63
CA ALA A 77 -5.57 -2.34 -9.02
C ALA A 77 -4.42 -1.69 -9.80
N VAL A 78 -3.74 -0.69 -9.21
CA VAL A 78 -2.59 -0.03 -9.83
C VAL A 78 -1.43 -1.01 -10.03
N ILE A 79 -1.14 -1.88 -9.05
CA ILE A 79 -0.08 -2.91 -9.18
C ILE A 79 -0.39 -3.87 -10.33
N ILE A 80 -1.64 -4.34 -10.44
CA ILE A 80 -2.08 -5.25 -11.50
C ILE A 80 -1.98 -4.56 -12.86
N LEU A 81 -2.47 -3.32 -12.99
CA LEU A 81 -2.37 -2.55 -14.22
C LEU A 81 -0.90 -2.34 -14.62
N ALA A 82 -0.06 -1.90 -13.69
CA ALA A 82 1.36 -1.69 -13.95
C ALA A 82 2.10 -2.97 -14.41
N ALA A 83 1.69 -4.14 -13.90
CA ALA A 83 2.19 -5.44 -14.36
C ALA A 83 1.69 -5.80 -15.77
N LEU A 84 0.40 -5.60 -16.06
CA LEU A 84 -0.19 -5.88 -17.38
C LEU A 84 0.39 -5.00 -18.50
N TYR A 85 0.66 -3.73 -18.18
CA TYR A 85 1.32 -2.79 -19.09
C TYR A 85 2.84 -3.02 -19.21
N GLY A 86 3.40 -4.02 -18.53
CA GLY A 86 4.84 -4.31 -18.55
C GLY A 86 5.71 -3.19 -17.94
N SER A 87 5.11 -2.28 -17.18
CA SER A 87 5.80 -1.16 -16.54
C SER A 87 6.55 -1.58 -15.28
N ILE A 88 6.23 -2.74 -14.72
CA ILE A 88 6.87 -3.33 -13.53
C ILE A 88 7.17 -4.80 -13.86
N SER A 89 8.34 -5.28 -13.43
CA SER A 89 8.69 -6.69 -13.62
C SER A 89 7.74 -7.59 -12.82
N THR A 90 7.37 -8.75 -13.37
CA THR A 90 6.40 -9.67 -12.75
C THR A 90 6.80 -10.06 -11.33
N ASN A 91 8.09 -10.22 -11.06
CA ASN A 91 8.61 -10.55 -9.73
C ASN A 91 8.36 -9.43 -8.72
N ILE A 92 8.62 -8.17 -9.12
CA ILE A 92 8.39 -7.00 -8.26
C ILE A 92 6.89 -6.79 -8.03
N ALA A 93 6.08 -6.94 -9.09
CA ALA A 93 4.64 -6.86 -9.00
C ALA A 93 4.06 -7.91 -8.04
N LEU A 94 4.64 -9.12 -8.00
CA LEU A 94 4.22 -10.18 -7.08
C LEU A 94 4.53 -9.81 -5.63
N VAL A 95 5.74 -9.31 -5.35
CA VAL A 95 6.12 -8.84 -4.00
C VAL A 95 5.22 -7.71 -3.53
N LEU A 96 5.04 -6.67 -4.35
CA LEU A 96 4.15 -5.54 -4.03
C LEU A 96 2.70 -5.99 -3.90
N GLY A 97 2.27 -6.95 -4.72
CA GLY A 97 0.94 -7.55 -4.65
C GLY A 97 0.67 -8.27 -3.33
N VAL A 98 1.66 -8.96 -2.76
CA VAL A 98 1.55 -9.57 -1.42
C VAL A 98 1.33 -8.49 -0.36
N PHE A 99 2.12 -7.40 -0.39
CA PHE A 99 1.90 -6.28 0.53
C PHE A 99 0.51 -5.65 0.33
N GLY A 100 0.08 -5.44 -0.91
CA GLY A 100 -1.24 -4.92 -1.25
C GLY A 100 -2.39 -5.81 -0.75
N LEU A 101 -2.25 -7.13 -0.87
CA LEU A 101 -3.22 -8.09 -0.33
C LEU A 101 -3.30 -8.03 1.20
N LEU A 102 -2.15 -7.98 1.88
CA LEU A 102 -2.11 -7.81 3.33
C LEU A 102 -2.80 -6.50 3.75
N MET A 103 -2.65 -5.44 2.97
CA MET A 103 -3.34 -4.16 3.20
C MET A 103 -4.86 -4.23 3.06
N VAL A 104 -5.41 -5.18 2.31
CA VAL A 104 -6.86 -5.43 2.23
C VAL A 104 -7.34 -6.31 3.39
N ILE A 105 -6.53 -7.30 3.79
CA ILE A 105 -6.89 -8.25 4.84
C ILE A 105 -6.86 -7.58 6.22
N ILE A 106 -5.86 -6.74 6.51
CA ILE A 106 -5.66 -6.18 7.85
C ILE A 106 -6.84 -5.29 8.33
N PRO A 107 -7.38 -4.36 7.51
CA PRO A 107 -8.61 -3.63 7.84
C PRO A 107 -9.84 -4.51 7.98
N SER A 108 -9.80 -5.75 7.49
CA SER A 108 -10.94 -6.66 7.59
C SER A 108 -11.06 -7.30 8.99
N PHE A 109 -10.01 -7.24 9.82
CA PHE A 109 -10.05 -7.74 11.19
C PHE A 109 -10.96 -6.89 12.09
N PRO A 110 -11.83 -7.49 12.92
CA PRO A 110 -12.76 -6.76 13.78
C PRO A 110 -12.07 -5.75 14.72
N SER A 111 -10.89 -6.10 15.25
CA SER A 111 -10.11 -5.22 16.13
C SER A 111 -9.61 -3.96 15.42
N VAL A 112 -9.23 -4.07 14.15
CA VAL A 112 -8.74 -2.96 13.33
C VAL A 112 -9.91 -2.11 12.86
N LYS A 113 -11.04 -2.72 12.48
CA LYS A 113 -12.27 -1.99 12.13
C LYS A 113 -12.75 -1.09 13.25
N VAL A 114 -12.85 -1.66 14.46
CA VAL A 114 -13.26 -0.88 15.64
C VAL A 114 -12.32 0.29 15.86
N TRP A 115 -11.01 0.11 15.67
CA TRP A 115 -10.05 1.21 15.83
C TRP A 115 -10.15 2.29 14.75
N LEU A 116 -10.42 1.90 13.50
CA LEU A 116 -10.58 2.83 12.38
C LEU A 116 -11.89 3.63 12.52
N ASP A 117 -12.96 2.97 12.95
CA ASP A 117 -14.30 3.56 13.06
C ASP A 117 -14.56 4.23 14.43
N SER A 118 -13.70 4.02 15.45
CA SER A 118 -13.84 4.65 16.78
C SER A 118 -13.24 6.06 16.87
N LYS A 119 -13.05 6.74 15.74
CA LYS A 119 -12.33 8.02 15.67
C LYS A 119 -13.24 9.26 15.60
N ASP A 120 -14.54 9.05 15.82
CA ASP A 120 -15.54 10.10 16.01
C ASP A 120 -15.51 10.69 17.42
#